data_AF-A0A1N7S4C3-F1
#
_entry.id   AF-A0A1N7S4C3-F1
#
_cell.length_a   1.000
_cell.length_b   1.000
_cell.length_c   1.000
_cell.angle_alpha   90.00
_cell.angle_beta   90.00
_cell.angle_gamma   90.00
#
_symmetry.space_group_name_H-M   'P 1'
#
loop_
_entity.id
_entity.type
_entity.pdbx_description
1 polymer ?
#
loop_
_entity_poly.entity_id
_entity_poly.type
_entity_poly.pdbx_seq_one_letter_code
_entity_poly.pdbx_strand_id
1 'polypeptide(L)'
;MTPASQYEMQILQADIRMLLTVDEDAIELFPGATTAGGAASKPYAVLHTDSLATLCGWREAMQEGGRPYRLLNNLYGYRQEVNNPDW
;
A
#
# COMPACT_ATOMS: atom_id res chain seq x y z
N MET A 1 9.65 15.86 -3.60
CA MET A 1 9.74 15.44 -2.18
C MET A 1 8.34 15.06 -1.79
N THR A 2 8.04 13.77 -1.69
CA THR A 2 6.81 13.31 -1.04
C THR A 2 6.88 13.75 0.42
N PRO A 3 5.84 14.41 0.98
CA PRO A 3 5.81 14.69 2.40
C PRO A 3 5.92 13.37 3.17
N ALA A 4 6.67 13.37 4.27
CA ALA A 4 6.86 12.17 5.09
C ALA A 4 5.54 11.88 5.84
N SER A 5 4.64 11.12 5.21
CA SER A 5 3.38 10.74 5.83
C SER A 5 3.61 9.75 6.97
N GLN A 6 2.79 9.89 8.02
CA GLN A 6 2.91 9.07 9.23
C GLN A 6 2.58 7.59 8.98
N TYR A 7 1.62 7.33 8.09
CA TYR A 7 1.13 6.00 7.77
C TYR A 7 1.22 5.73 6.28
N GLU A 8 1.55 4.48 5.96
CA GLU A 8 1.54 3.99 4.60
C GLU A 8 0.77 2.68 4.52
N MET A 9 0.10 2.46 3.40
CA MET A 9 -0.38 1.16 3.00
C MET A 9 0.17 0.83 1.61
N GLN A 10 0.84 -0.32 1.48
CA GLN A 10 1.25 -0.86 0.19
C GLN A 10 0.25 -1.92 -0.25
N ILE A 11 -0.16 -1.85 -1.52
CA ILE A 11 -1.12 -2.75 -2.16
C ILE A 11 -0.69 -3.05 -3.59
N LEU A 12 -1.25 -4.09 -4.21
CA LEU A 12 -1.10 -4.28 -5.65
C LEU A 12 -1.79 -3.14 -6.40
N GLN A 13 -1.20 -2.67 -7.51
CA GLN A 13 -1.82 -1.58 -8.29
C GLN A 13 -3.22 -1.94 -8.81
N ALA A 14 -3.46 -3.23 -9.08
CA ALA A 14 -4.77 -3.72 -9.50
C ALA A 14 -5.87 -3.52 -8.44
N ASP A 15 -5.50 -3.46 -7.16
CA ASP A 15 -6.43 -3.36 -6.03
C ASP A 15 -6.75 -1.91 -5.65
N ILE A 16 -6.07 -0.90 -6.22
CA ILE A 16 -6.34 0.54 -5.95
C ILE A 16 -7.83 0.86 -6.13
N ARG A 17 -8.45 0.29 -7.17
CA ARG A 17 -9.87 0.51 -7.49
C ARG A 17 -10.85 0.01 -6.43
N MET A 18 -10.40 -0.84 -5.50
CA MET A 18 -11.22 -1.30 -4.38
C MET A 18 -11.37 -0.22 -3.31
N LEU A 19 -10.48 0.79 -3.30
CA LEU A 19 -10.50 1.87 -2.34
C LEU A 19 -11.25 3.06 -2.94
N LEU A 20 -12.57 3.04 -2.77
CA LEU A 20 -13.55 3.98 -3.35
C LEU A 20 -13.27 5.48 -3.11
N THR A 21 -12.40 5.83 -2.16
CA THR A 21 -12.21 7.21 -1.65
C THR A 21 -10.75 7.59 -1.44
N VAL A 22 -9.79 6.86 -2.02
CA VAL A 22 -8.38 7.28 -1.95
C VAL A 22 -8.20 8.55 -2.78
N ASP A 23 -7.61 9.55 -2.15
CA ASP A 23 -7.14 10.76 -2.81
C ASP A 23 -6.00 10.42 -3.77
N GLU A 24 -6.08 10.82 -5.04
CA GLU A 24 -5.08 10.44 -6.05
C GLU A 24 -3.69 11.00 -5.73
N ASP A 25 -3.60 12.16 -5.05
CA ASP A 25 -2.32 12.75 -4.63
C ASP A 25 -1.68 11.96 -3.47
N ALA A 26 -2.44 11.09 -2.80
CA ALA A 26 -1.93 10.17 -1.78
C ALA A 26 -1.34 8.88 -2.36
N ILE A 27 -1.42 8.66 -3.69
CA ILE A 27 -0.97 7.42 -4.33
C ILE A 27 0.41 7.62 -4.96
N GLU A 28 1.37 6.80 -4.57
CA GLU A 28 2.65 6.65 -5.24
C GLU A 28 2.73 5.29 -5.94
N LEU A 29 2.95 5.31 -7.26
CA LEU A 29 2.96 4.11 -8.09
C LEU A 29 4.39 3.61 -8.34
N PHE A 30 4.62 2.34 -8.04
CA PHE A 30 5.90 1.68 -8.28
C PHE A 30 5.77 0.67 -9.41
N PRO A 31 6.41 0.91 -10.57
CA PRO A 31 6.46 -0.08 -11.62
C PRO A 31 7.24 -1.29 -11.11
N GLY A 32 6.65 -2.48 -11.24
CA GLY A 32 7.29 -3.73 -10.84
C GLY A 32 8.65 -3.88 -11.52
N ALA A 33 9.71 -4.16 -10.76
CA ALA A 33 11.05 -4.28 -11.31
C ALA A 33 11.21 -5.60 -12.08
N THR A 34 11.44 -5.51 -13.38
CA THR A 34 12.01 -6.61 -14.17
C THR A 34 13.52 -6.64 -13.94
N THR A 35 13.97 -7.34 -12.91
CA THR A 35 15.40 -7.60 -12.76
C THR A 35 15.83 -8.65 -13.79
N ALA A 36 16.85 -8.32 -14.60
CA ALA A 36 17.46 -9.27 -15.51
C ALA A 36 18.08 -10.42 -14.71
N GLY A 37 17.33 -11.52 -14.55
CA GLY A 37 17.76 -12.73 -13.82
C GLY A 37 17.03 -13.01 -12.51
N GLY A 38 16.04 -12.20 -12.10
CA GLY A 38 15.22 -12.42 -10.90
C GLY A 38 13.73 -12.57 -11.20
N ALA A 39 12.95 -13.08 -10.24
CA ALA A 39 11.49 -13.07 -10.33
C ALA A 39 11.01 -11.62 -10.52
N ALA A 40 10.14 -11.39 -11.50
CA ALA A 40 9.57 -10.06 -11.73
C ALA A 40 8.76 -9.63 -10.50
N SER A 41 9.17 -8.52 -9.85
CA SER A 41 8.34 -7.91 -8.79
C SER A 41 7.05 -7.42 -9.40
N LYS A 42 5.91 -7.67 -8.73
CA LYS A 42 4.61 -7.17 -9.19
C LYS A 42 4.54 -5.64 -9.02
N PRO A 43 3.86 -4.92 -9.93
CA PRO A 43 3.61 -3.50 -9.74
C PRO A 43 2.73 -3.28 -8.50
N TYR A 44 3.18 -2.40 -7.62
CA TYR A 44 2.49 -2.05 -6.38
C TYR A 44 2.30 -0.53 -6.27
N ALA A 45 1.40 -0.13 -5.39
CA ALA A 45 1.15 1.25 -5.02
C ALA A 45 1.38 1.43 -3.53
N VAL A 46 1.83 2.62 -3.15
CA VAL A 46 1.91 3.07 -1.76
C VAL A 46 0.90 4.18 -1.57
N LEU A 47 0.06 4.04 -0.57
CA LEU A 47 -0.95 5.00 -0.17
C LEU A 47 -0.45 5.71 1.08
N HIS A 48 -0.33 7.03 0.99
CA HIS A 48 0.23 7.89 2.02
C HIS A 48 -0.88 8.59 2.80
N THR A 49 -0.84 8.53 4.14
CA THR A 49 -1.81 9.29 4.95
C THR A 49 -1.26 9.63 6.33
N ASP A 50 -1.69 10.77 6.87
CA ASP A 50 -1.46 11.16 8.26
C ASP A 50 -2.67 10.83 9.17
N SER A 51 -3.75 10.29 8.58
CA SER A 51 -4.99 9.98 9.28
C SER A 51 -5.08 8.48 9.59
N LEU A 52 -5.08 8.14 10.87
CA LEU A 52 -5.31 6.77 11.32
C LEU A 52 -6.70 6.25 10.91
N ALA A 53 -7.71 7.13 10.89
CA ALA A 53 -9.06 6.77 10.45
C ALA A 53 -9.08 6.35 8.97
N THR A 54 -8.34 7.08 8.13
CA THR A 54 -8.19 6.77 6.70
C THR A 54 -7.47 5.43 6.51
N LEU A 55 -6.38 5.19 7.26
CA LEU A 55 -5.65 3.92 7.24
C LEU A 55 -6.54 2.73 7.65
N CYS A 56 -7.37 2.90 8.69
CA CYS A 56 -8.31 1.87 9.12
C CYS A 56 -9.36 1.55 8.04
N GLY A 57 -9.92 2.58 7.38
CA GLY A 57 -10.87 2.38 6.28
C GLY A 57 -10.27 1.59 5.11
N TRP A 58 -9.02 1.89 4.73
CA TRP A 58 -8.32 1.09 3.72
C TRP A 58 -8.10 -0.36 4.17
N ARG A 59 -7.76 -0.55 5.45
CA ARG A 59 -7.52 -1.89 6.00
C ARG A 59 -8.78 -2.74 5.93
N GLU A 60 -9.91 -2.18 6.34
CA GLU A 60 -11.22 -2.86 6.30
C GLU A 60 -11.56 -3.28 4.87
N ALA A 61 -11.47 -2.37 3.90
CA ALA A 61 -11.73 -2.68 2.49
C ALA A 61 -10.82 -3.80 1.95
N MET A 62 -9.53 -3.79 2.30
CA MET A 62 -8.60 -4.83 1.88
C MET A 62 -8.87 -6.18 2.56
N GLN A 63 -9.28 -6.17 3.83
CA GLN A 63 -9.65 -7.38 4.57
C GLN A 63 -10.94 -8.00 4.03
N GLU A 64 -11.99 -7.20 3.80
CA GLU A 64 -13.24 -7.67 3.18
C GLU A 64 -12.99 -8.27 1.79
N GLY A 65 -12.07 -7.68 1.04
CA GLY A 65 -11.63 -8.18 -0.26
C GLY A 65 -10.70 -9.40 -0.23
N GLY A 66 -10.21 -9.81 0.95
CA GLY A 66 -9.21 -10.87 1.10
C GLY A 66 -7.89 -10.57 0.38
N ARG A 67 -7.56 -9.28 0.19
CA ARG A 67 -6.40 -8.85 -0.61
C ARG A 67 -5.11 -8.78 0.21
N PRO A 68 -3.94 -8.97 -0.41
CA PRO A 68 -2.66 -8.74 0.23
C PRO A 68 -2.37 -7.26 0.41
N TYR A 69 -1.86 -6.88 1.59
CA TYR A 69 -1.43 -5.52 1.88
C TYR A 69 -0.31 -5.49 2.92
N ARG A 70 0.47 -4.40 2.91
CA ARG A 70 1.48 -4.09 3.92
C ARG A 70 1.15 -2.74 4.54
N LEU A 71 1.09 -2.67 5.87
CA LEU A 71 0.94 -1.43 6.62
C LEU A 71 2.28 -1.00 7.17
N LEU A 72 2.55 0.31 7.11
CA LEU A 72 3.69 0.92 7.78
C LEU A 72 3.20 2.08 8.65
N ASN A 73 3.77 2.19 9.84
CA ASN A 73 3.66 3.35 10.70
C ASN A 73 5.07 3.89 10.92
N ASN A 74 5.37 4.97 10.21
CA ASN A 74 6.69 5.57 10.13
C ASN A 74 7.12 6.20 11.47
N LEU A 75 6.16 6.56 12.35
CA LEU A 75 6.46 7.15 13.66
C LEU A 75 7.11 6.13 14.61
N TYR A 76 6.67 4.87 14.56
CA TYR A 76 7.12 3.82 15.47
C TYR A 76 7.96 2.74 14.77
N GLY A 77 8.22 2.88 13.47
CA GLY A 77 8.87 1.84 12.66
C GLY A 77 8.09 0.53 12.62
N TYR A 78 6.77 0.58 12.85
CA TYR A 78 5.94 -0.62 12.88
C TYR A 78 5.53 -1.02 11.46
N ARG A 79 5.69 -2.30 11.13
CA ARG A 79 5.29 -2.90 9.85
C ARG A 79 4.43 -4.12 10.09
N GLN A 80 3.35 -4.23 9.34
CA GLN A 80 2.47 -5.40 9.35
C GLN A 80 2.21 -5.87 7.92
N GLU A 81 2.28 -7.18 7.72
CA GLU A 81 2.01 -7.83 6.44
C GLU A 81 0.81 -8.75 6.58
N VAL A 82 -0.10 -8.68 5.61
CA VAL A 82 -1.34 -9.46 5.62
C VAL A 82 -1.52 -10.15 4.27
N ASN A 83 -1.88 -11.42 4.28
CA ASN A 83 -2.05 -12.29 3.11
C ASN A 83 -0.80 -12.40 2.20
N ASN A 84 0.39 -12.31 2.81
CA ASN A 84 1.70 -12.57 2.19
C ASN A 84 1.97 -11.73 0.91
N PRO A 85 2.11 -10.40 1.05
CA PRO A 85 2.42 -9.51 -0.07
C PRO A 85 3.79 -9.84 -0.69
N ASP A 86 3.85 -10.04 -2.01
CA ASP A 86 5.01 -10.59 -2.73
C ASP A 86 5.63 -9.65 -3.78
N TRP A 87 5.41 -8.34 -3.66
CA TRP A 87 6.00 -7.31 -4.53
C TRP A 87 7.35 -6.79 -4.05
#